data_AF-A0A6C0L289-F1
#
_entry.id   AF-A0A6C0L289-F1
#
_cell.length_a   1.000
_cell.length_b   1.000
_cell.length_c   1.000
_cell.angle_alpha   90.00
_cell.angle_beta   90.00
_cell.angle_gamma   90.00
#
_symmetry.space_group_name_H-M   'P 1'
#
loop_
_entity.id
_entity.type
_entity.pdbx_description
1 polymer ?
#
loop_
_entity_poly.entity_id
_entity_poly.type
_entity_poly.pdbx_seq_one_letter_code
_entity_poly.pdbx_strand_id
1 'polypeptide(L)'
;MTNCENKKYACTVCNAFFDRESKYIRHLQTNRHIINQNSNLPCNDVYKAKYMELSEKYYELEQRFTKLEKLLPFALNENRTNCDNVINNTTINMPINLNLGTTNPYGKENWDYIQNDILKLMRNVNTCIPEMLKKIHFDKEHPENHNVKIPNKKLPHLQTFNGEEWQTMNKKEGIENLVVNLVDRLESEYGTDFRESTNEVIKKLWEEKTKPISDDKAINIKLRKQVEYSILDGQSGIKKICSKF
;
A
#
# COMPACT_ATOMS: atom_id res chain seq x y z
N MET A 1 61.93 13.97 14.84
CA MET A 1 61.39 13.14 13.74
C MET A 1 60.63 11.98 14.37
N THR A 2 59.31 12.11 14.56
CA THR A 2 58.52 11.14 15.34
C THR A 2 57.90 10.06 14.46
N ASN A 3 58.57 8.92 14.48
CA ASN A 3 58.07 7.55 14.65
C ASN A 3 56.98 7.02 13.70
N CYS A 4 57.39 6.14 12.79
CA CYS A 4 56.59 5.49 11.76
C CYS A 4 56.45 3.98 12.06
N GLU A 5 55.95 3.60 13.24
CA GLU A 5 55.86 2.17 13.63
C GLU A 5 54.61 1.89 14.48
N ASN A 6 53.48 1.53 13.84
CA ASN A 6 52.36 0.68 14.33
C ASN A 6 51.02 0.93 13.58
N LYS A 7 50.97 0.75 12.25
CA LYS A 7 49.67 0.69 11.52
C LYS A 7 49.27 -0.78 11.35
N LYS A 8 48.63 -1.37 12.36
CA LYS A 8 48.31 -2.82 12.39
C LYS A 8 47.01 -3.21 11.66
N TYR A 9 46.10 -2.26 11.42
CA TYR A 9 44.77 -2.58 10.88
C TYR A 9 44.51 -1.80 9.58
N ALA A 10 44.17 -2.50 8.50
CA ALA A 10 43.95 -1.91 7.19
C ALA A 10 42.60 -2.37 6.60
N CYS A 11 41.86 -1.44 6.00
CA CYS A 11 40.63 -1.71 5.27
C CYS A 11 40.91 -1.61 3.76
N THR A 12 40.80 -2.72 3.04
CA THR A 12 41.02 -2.79 1.59
C THR A 12 39.88 -2.16 0.80
N VAL A 13 38.64 -2.24 1.30
CA VAL A 13 37.43 -1.67 0.67
C VAL A 13 37.48 -0.15 0.60
N CYS A 14 38.05 0.50 1.62
CA CYS A 14 38.14 1.96 1.74
C CYS A 14 39.57 2.49 1.60
N ASN A 15 40.55 1.61 1.33
CA ASN A 15 41.98 1.88 1.29
C ASN A 15 42.48 2.75 2.46
N ALA A 16 42.09 2.39 3.70
CA ALA A 16 42.34 3.18 4.91
C ALA A 16 43.14 2.38 5.96
N PHE A 17 44.06 3.05 6.67
CA PHE A 17 44.93 2.45 7.68
C PHE A 17 44.65 3.01 9.07
N PHE A 18 44.70 2.14 10.08
CA PHE A 18 44.38 2.45 11.46
C PHE A 18 45.47 1.97 12.40
N ASP A 19 45.73 2.80 13.42
CA ASP A 19 46.71 2.57 14.49
C ASP A 19 46.15 1.68 15.62
N ARG A 20 44.82 1.61 15.76
CA ARG A 20 44.13 0.90 16.84
C ARG A 20 42.94 0.09 16.32
N GLU A 21 42.73 -1.07 16.92
CA GLU A 21 41.64 -1.99 16.59
C GLU A 21 40.26 -1.33 16.76
N SER A 22 40.05 -0.61 17.86
CA SER A 22 38.78 0.07 18.14
C SER A 22 38.39 1.10 17.07
N LYS A 23 39.37 1.81 16.48
CA LYS A 23 39.12 2.73 15.37
C LYS A 23 38.80 1.99 14.08
N TYR A 24 39.45 0.86 13.85
CA TYR A 24 39.17 -0.02 12.71
C TYR A 24 37.75 -0.61 12.81
N ILE A 25 37.37 -1.16 13.96
CA ILE A 25 36.00 -1.69 14.19
C ILE A 25 34.95 -0.60 14.01
N ARG A 26 35.17 0.60 14.56
CA ARG A 26 34.27 1.73 14.36
C ARG A 26 34.19 2.13 12.88
N HIS A 27 35.29 2.06 12.13
CA HIS A 27 35.31 2.31 10.70
C HIS A 27 34.42 1.33 9.91
N LEU A 28 34.48 0.03 10.22
CA LEU A 28 33.65 -1.00 9.58
C LEU A 28 32.14 -0.75 9.76
N GLN A 29 31.76 -0.05 10.83
CA GLN A 29 30.37 0.32 11.14
C GLN A 29 29.92 1.66 10.53
N THR A 30 30.82 2.39 9.85
CA THR A 30 30.44 3.67 9.23
C THR A 30 29.61 3.46 7.97
N ASN A 31 28.63 4.33 7.74
CA ASN A 31 27.83 4.33 6.51
C ASN A 31 28.71 4.37 5.25
N ARG A 32 29.84 5.09 5.29
CA ARG A 32 30.80 5.14 4.18
C ARG A 32 31.41 3.77 3.86
N HIS A 33 31.77 2.98 4.88
CA HIS A 33 32.28 1.62 4.68
C HIS A 33 31.21 0.69 4.13
N ILE A 34 30.01 0.73 4.73
CA ILE A 34 28.88 -0.13 4.33
C ILE A 34 28.48 0.15 2.86
N ILE A 35 28.44 1.42 2.45
CA ILE A 35 28.17 1.80 1.05
C ILE A 35 29.28 1.27 0.13
N ASN A 36 30.56 1.53 0.45
CA ASN A 36 31.68 1.08 -0.39
C ASN A 36 31.82 -0.45 -0.45
N GLN A 37 31.41 -1.16 0.60
CA GLN A 37 31.36 -2.63 0.65
C GLN A 37 30.25 -3.17 -0.26
N ASN A 38 29.07 -2.54 -0.24
CA ASN A 38 27.95 -2.93 -1.08
C ASN A 38 28.15 -2.56 -2.57
N SER A 39 28.92 -1.51 -2.85
CA SER A 39 29.31 -1.15 -4.23
C SER A 39 30.37 -2.08 -4.85
N ASN A 40 31.01 -2.95 -4.06
CA ASN A 40 31.98 -3.95 -4.53
C ASN A 40 31.37 -5.36 -4.70
N LEU A 41 30.04 -5.49 -4.69
CA LEU A 41 29.38 -6.72 -5.13
C LEU A 41 29.67 -6.91 -6.64
N PRO A 42 30.22 -8.06 -7.08
CA PRO A 42 30.37 -8.31 -8.50
C PRO A 42 28.98 -8.31 -9.14
N CYS A 43 28.81 -7.51 -10.20
CA CYS A 43 27.66 -7.59 -11.09
C CYS A 43 27.63 -9.01 -11.67
N ASN A 44 26.86 -9.89 -11.05
CA ASN A 44 26.76 -11.27 -11.48
C ASN A 44 25.74 -11.31 -12.62
N ASP A 45 26.25 -11.14 -13.84
CA ASP A 45 25.49 -11.03 -15.11
C ASP A 45 24.44 -12.14 -15.28
N VAL A 46 24.62 -13.28 -14.61
CA VAL A 46 23.66 -14.39 -14.53
C VAL A 46 22.32 -13.97 -13.91
N TYR A 47 22.32 -13.15 -12.86
CA TYR A 47 21.07 -12.69 -12.25
C TYR A 47 20.36 -11.68 -13.14
N LYS A 48 21.10 -10.76 -13.78
CA LYS A 48 20.52 -9.79 -14.72
C LYS A 48 19.87 -10.49 -15.91
N ALA A 49 20.55 -11.49 -16.49
CA ALA A 49 19.99 -12.32 -17.55
C ALA A 49 18.73 -13.06 -17.10
N LYS A 50 18.73 -13.63 -15.88
CA LYS A 50 17.56 -14.34 -15.33
C LYS A 50 16.38 -13.41 -15.04
N TYR A 51 16.63 -12.18 -14.57
CA TYR A 51 15.59 -11.15 -14.40
C TYR A 51 15.03 -10.69 -15.75
N MET A 52 15.88 -10.57 -16.76
CA MET A 52 15.47 -10.16 -18.11
C MET A 52 14.65 -11.25 -18.82
N GLU A 53 15.07 -12.52 -18.70
CA GLU A 53 14.30 -13.68 -19.20
C GLU A 53 12.95 -13.81 -18.47
N LEU A 54 12.92 -13.57 -17.16
CA LEU A 54 11.67 -13.60 -16.37
C LEU A 54 10.74 -12.45 -16.76
N SER A 55 11.28 -11.25 -17.02
CA SER A 55 10.51 -10.09 -17.49
C SER A 55 9.92 -10.33 -18.89
N GLU A 56 10.67 -10.99 -19.77
CA GLU A 56 10.20 -11.32 -21.12
C GLU A 56 9.07 -12.35 -21.10
N LYS A 57 9.20 -13.40 -20.26
CA LYS A 57 8.13 -14.38 -20.04
C LYS A 57 6.88 -13.75 -19.43
N TYR A 58 7.03 -12.76 -18.56
CA TYR A 58 5.91 -12.04 -17.97
C TYR A 58 5.14 -11.24 -19.02
N TYR A 59 5.86 -10.53 -19.89
CA TYR A 59 5.27 -9.79 -21.00
C TYR A 59 4.54 -10.70 -22.02
N GLU A 60 5.11 -11.88 -22.32
CA GLU A 60 4.44 -12.86 -23.18
C GLU A 60 3.13 -13.39 -22.55
N LEU A 61 3.15 -13.62 -21.22
CA LEU A 61 1.97 -14.09 -20.49
C LEU A 61 0.85 -13.03 -20.48
N GLU A 62 1.18 -11.75 -20.30
CA GLU A 62 0.22 -10.64 -20.37
C GLU A 62 -0.44 -10.53 -21.76
N GLN A 63 0.34 -10.67 -22.83
CA GLN A 63 -0.21 -10.67 -24.19
C GLN A 63 -1.13 -11.86 -24.46
N ARG A 64 -0.79 -13.06 -23.94
CA ARG A 64 -1.66 -14.23 -24.04
C ARG A 64 -2.95 -14.07 -23.26
N PHE A 65 -2.90 -13.49 -22.05
CA PHE A 65 -4.08 -13.17 -21.24
C PHE A 65 -5.01 -12.20 -21.97
N THR A 66 -4.45 -11.10 -22.50
CA THR A 66 -5.21 -10.10 -23.27
C THR A 66 -5.91 -10.72 -24.48
N LYS A 67 -5.26 -11.70 -25.14
CA LYS A 67 -5.84 -12.41 -26.28
C LYS A 67 -6.98 -13.36 -25.87
N LEU A 68 -6.85 -14.04 -24.73
CA LEU A 68 -7.90 -14.91 -24.18
C LEU A 68 -9.12 -14.10 -23.71
N GLU A 69 -8.92 -12.95 -23.08
CA GLU A 69 -10.00 -12.06 -22.65
C GLU A 69 -10.85 -11.57 -23.84
N LYS A 70 -10.21 -11.26 -24.97
CA LYS A 70 -10.90 -10.86 -26.21
C LYS A 70 -11.69 -12.00 -26.86
N LEU A 71 -11.38 -13.26 -26.56
CA LEU A 71 -12.06 -14.44 -27.11
C LEU A 71 -13.22 -14.94 -26.23
N LEU A 72 -13.23 -14.58 -24.94
CA LEU A 72 -14.29 -14.94 -23.99
C LEU A 72 -15.72 -14.50 -24.41
N PRO A 73 -15.95 -13.29 -24.97
CA PRO A 73 -17.30 -12.89 -25.39
C PRO A 73 -17.82 -13.67 -26.62
N PHE A 74 -16.95 -14.32 -27.40
CA PHE A 74 -17.37 -15.13 -28.55
C PHE A 74 -17.85 -16.54 -28.15
N ALA A 75 -17.27 -17.14 -27.11
CA ALA A 75 -17.63 -18.49 -26.66
C ALA A 75 -18.97 -18.55 -25.87
N LEU A 76 -19.44 -17.44 -25.32
CA LEU A 76 -20.66 -17.39 -24.51
C LEU A 76 -21.93 -17.06 -25.31
N ASN A 77 -21.81 -16.68 -26.59
CA ASN A 77 -22.95 -16.23 -27.39
C ASN A 77 -23.55 -17.34 -28.28
N GLU A 78 -22.90 -18.49 -28.42
CA GLU A 78 -23.38 -19.59 -29.27
C GLU A 78 -24.45 -20.49 -28.60
N ASN A 79 -24.72 -20.35 -27.29
CA ASN A 79 -25.62 -21.24 -26.55
C ASN A 79 -27.04 -20.69 -26.28
N ARG A 80 -27.46 -19.58 -26.91
CA ARG A 80 -28.82 -19.04 -26.74
C ARG A 80 -29.74 -19.34 -27.92
N THR A 81 -29.88 -20.60 -28.33
CA THR A 81 -30.98 -21.03 -29.20
C THR A 81 -31.40 -22.48 -28.89
N ASN A 82 -32.12 -22.69 -27.79
CA ASN A 82 -33.21 -23.68 -27.65
C ASN A 82 -33.56 -23.88 -26.17
N CYS A 83 -34.71 -23.37 -25.74
CA CYS A 83 -35.62 -24.07 -24.82
C CYS A 83 -36.87 -23.23 -24.53
N ASP A 84 -37.67 -22.95 -25.56
CA ASP A 84 -39.12 -22.85 -25.32
C ASP A 84 -39.63 -24.28 -25.22
N ASN A 85 -39.97 -24.73 -24.00
CA ASN A 85 -41.13 -25.57 -23.67
C ASN A 85 -40.98 -26.23 -22.29
N VAL A 86 -42.11 -26.28 -21.59
CA VAL A 86 -42.40 -27.00 -20.34
C VAL A 86 -42.15 -26.21 -19.04
N ILE A 87 -43.10 -25.31 -18.80
CA ILE A 87 -43.56 -24.88 -17.49
C ILE A 87 -44.08 -26.12 -16.74
N ASN A 88 -43.78 -26.21 -15.43
CA ASN A 88 -44.50 -26.91 -14.34
C ASN A 88 -43.54 -27.71 -13.46
N ASN A 89 -42.85 -27.05 -12.52
CA ASN A 89 -42.69 -27.61 -11.18
C ASN A 89 -42.42 -26.49 -10.18
N THR A 90 -43.17 -26.53 -9.09
CA THR A 90 -43.13 -25.64 -7.93
C THR A 90 -41.73 -25.59 -7.32
N THR A 91 -40.95 -24.59 -7.73
CA THR A 91 -39.77 -24.14 -6.97
C THR A 91 -40.24 -23.05 -6.03
N ILE A 92 -40.09 -23.30 -4.73
CA ILE A 92 -40.25 -22.26 -3.70
C ILE A 92 -39.16 -21.22 -3.98
N ASN A 93 -39.51 -20.12 -4.63
CA ASN A 93 -38.70 -18.92 -4.69
C ASN A 93 -38.60 -18.35 -3.26
N MET A 94 -37.70 -18.91 -2.44
CA MET A 94 -37.07 -18.07 -1.42
C MET A 94 -36.22 -17.08 -2.21
N PRO A 95 -36.52 -15.77 -2.20
CA PRO A 95 -35.56 -14.81 -2.71
C PRO A 95 -34.33 -14.94 -1.83
N ILE A 96 -33.29 -15.59 -2.35
CA ILE A 96 -31.94 -15.36 -1.87
C ILE A 96 -31.65 -13.92 -2.25
N ASN A 97 -31.99 -12.98 -1.37
CA ASN A 97 -31.39 -11.66 -1.37
C ASN A 97 -29.92 -11.87 -1.04
N LEU A 98 -29.13 -12.29 -2.05
CA LEU A 98 -27.73 -11.98 -2.08
C LEU A 98 -27.69 -10.45 -2.21
N ASN A 99 -27.67 -9.75 -1.07
CA ASN A 99 -27.11 -8.41 -1.03
C ASN A 99 -25.65 -8.58 -1.47
N LEU A 100 -25.44 -8.62 -2.78
CA LEU A 100 -24.15 -8.37 -3.38
C LEU A 100 -23.94 -6.87 -3.13
N GLY A 101 -23.51 -6.55 -1.89
CA GLY A 101 -23.22 -5.18 -1.50
C GLY A 101 -22.27 -4.64 -2.55
N THR A 102 -22.76 -3.71 -3.36
CA THR A 102 -21.97 -3.08 -4.41
C THR A 102 -20.86 -2.33 -3.71
N THR A 103 -19.65 -2.87 -3.75
CA THR A 103 -18.48 -2.17 -3.22
C THR A 103 -18.33 -0.86 -4.00
N ASN A 104 -18.25 0.25 -3.28
CA ASN A 104 -18.00 1.55 -3.86
C ASN A 104 -16.61 1.58 -4.50
N PRO A 105 -16.47 2.18 -5.69
CA PRO A 105 -15.15 2.46 -6.26
C PRO A 105 -14.26 3.20 -5.28
N TYR A 106 -12.96 2.93 -5.34
CA TYR A 106 -11.94 3.71 -4.68
C TYR A 106 -12.06 5.20 -5.07
N GLY A 107 -12.08 6.08 -4.07
CA GLY A 107 -12.32 7.52 -4.21
C GLY A 107 -13.80 7.92 -4.24
N LYS A 108 -14.73 6.96 -4.21
CA LYS A 108 -16.19 7.18 -4.13
C LYS A 108 -16.80 6.54 -2.89
N GLU A 109 -16.04 6.49 -1.80
CA GLU A 109 -16.51 5.94 -0.53
C GLU A 109 -17.70 6.75 0.01
N ASN A 110 -18.53 6.10 0.81
CA ASN A 110 -19.53 6.74 1.64
C ASN A 110 -18.85 7.35 2.89
N TRP A 111 -19.08 8.62 3.18
CA TRP A 111 -18.47 9.31 4.33
C TRP A 111 -19.50 9.70 5.40
N ASP A 112 -20.79 9.51 5.13
CA ASP A 112 -21.88 10.08 5.94
C ASP A 112 -21.82 9.60 7.40
N TYR A 113 -21.40 8.36 7.62
CA TYR A 113 -21.31 7.75 8.96
C TYR A 113 -20.12 8.24 9.79
N ILE A 114 -19.10 8.87 9.18
CA ILE A 114 -17.90 9.34 9.89
C ILE A 114 -17.83 10.85 10.07
N GLN A 115 -18.70 11.64 9.41
CA GLN A 115 -18.67 13.11 9.43
C GLN A 115 -18.48 13.71 10.83
N ASN A 116 -19.22 13.20 11.82
CA ASN A 116 -19.18 13.68 13.21
C ASN A 116 -17.86 13.40 13.95
N ASP A 117 -17.06 12.45 13.45
CA ASP A 117 -15.78 12.06 14.04
C ASP A 117 -14.59 12.73 13.34
N ILE A 118 -14.76 13.24 12.11
CA ILE A 118 -13.65 13.74 11.29
C ILE A 118 -12.85 14.83 12.02
N LEU A 119 -13.52 15.87 12.53
CA LEU A 119 -12.84 16.96 13.25
C LEU A 119 -12.13 16.47 14.53
N LYS A 120 -12.70 15.47 15.22
CA LYS A 120 -12.08 14.88 16.41
C LYS A 120 -10.82 14.09 16.04
N LEU A 121 -10.85 13.37 14.91
CA LEU A 121 -9.72 12.61 14.40
C LEU A 121 -8.61 13.54 13.90
N MET A 122 -8.95 14.62 13.18
CA MET A 122 -7.99 15.63 12.71
C MET A 122 -7.22 16.29 13.85
N ARG A 123 -7.85 16.51 15.02
CA ARG A 123 -7.17 17.01 16.22
C ARG A 123 -6.04 16.08 16.69
N ASN A 124 -6.17 14.78 16.43
CA ASN A 124 -5.14 13.78 16.70
C ASN A 124 -4.22 13.58 15.49
N VAL A 125 -3.53 14.65 15.07
CA VAL A 125 -2.72 14.73 13.83
C VAL A 125 -1.83 13.50 13.58
N ASN A 126 -1.20 12.95 14.63
CA ASN A 126 -0.27 11.82 14.50
C ASN A 126 -0.93 10.48 14.17
N THR A 127 -2.19 10.28 14.57
CA THR A 127 -2.95 9.04 14.37
C THR A 127 -4.12 9.22 13.42
N CYS A 128 -4.44 10.45 13.03
CA CYS A 128 -5.58 10.80 12.17
C CYS A 128 -5.61 9.93 10.91
N ILE A 129 -4.53 9.92 10.13
CA ILE A 129 -4.46 9.21 8.85
C ILE A 129 -4.74 7.70 8.98
N PRO A 130 -3.97 6.92 9.78
CA PRO A 130 -4.23 5.49 9.90
C PRO A 130 -5.60 5.16 10.49
N GLU A 131 -6.09 5.94 11.46
CA GLU A 131 -7.41 5.71 12.06
C GLU A 131 -8.56 6.06 11.11
N MET A 132 -8.40 7.11 10.28
CA MET A 132 -9.40 7.45 9.28
C MET A 132 -9.48 6.37 8.20
N LEU A 133 -8.34 5.89 7.70
CA LEU A 133 -8.33 4.80 6.71
C LEU A 133 -8.99 3.53 7.23
N LYS A 134 -8.82 3.20 8.52
CA LYS A 134 -9.56 2.11 9.18
C LYS A 134 -11.06 2.34 9.17
N LYS A 135 -11.50 3.53 9.57
CA LYS A 135 -12.92 3.91 9.62
C LYS A 135 -13.57 4.01 8.24
N ILE A 136 -12.83 4.37 7.20
CA ILE A 136 -13.35 4.45 5.84
C ILE A 136 -13.39 3.07 5.20
N HIS A 137 -12.23 2.42 5.06
CA HIS A 137 -12.10 1.25 4.20
C HIS A 137 -12.29 -0.10 4.91
N PHE A 138 -12.35 -0.10 6.25
CA PHE A 138 -12.36 -1.33 7.04
C PHE A 138 -13.40 -1.32 8.17
N ASP A 139 -14.42 -0.46 8.05
CA ASP A 139 -15.52 -0.41 9.00
C ASP A 139 -16.47 -1.61 8.79
N LYS A 140 -16.87 -2.25 9.88
CA LYS A 140 -17.64 -3.50 9.82
C LYS A 140 -19.09 -3.28 9.41
N GLU A 141 -19.66 -2.13 9.74
CA GLU A 141 -21.03 -1.77 9.44
C GLU A 141 -21.16 -1.21 8.01
N HIS A 142 -20.02 -0.82 7.42
CA HIS A 142 -19.93 -0.23 6.08
C HIS A 142 -19.07 -1.06 5.10
N PRO A 143 -19.50 -2.29 4.74
CA PRO A 143 -18.79 -3.14 3.78
C PRO A 143 -18.75 -2.58 2.35
N GLU A 144 -19.62 -1.63 2.01
CA GLU A 144 -19.59 -0.93 0.73
C GLU A 144 -18.27 -0.21 0.50
N ASN A 145 -17.56 0.22 1.55
CA ASN A 145 -16.29 0.92 1.42
C ASN A 145 -15.05 0.00 1.44
N HIS A 146 -15.23 -1.33 1.46
CA HIS A 146 -14.12 -2.30 1.51
C HIS A 146 -13.43 -2.45 0.14
N ASN A 147 -12.88 -1.34 -0.37
CA ASN A 147 -12.36 -1.19 -1.73
C ASN A 147 -10.82 -1.13 -1.80
N VAL A 148 -10.12 -1.42 -0.69
CA VAL A 148 -8.64 -1.48 -0.60
C VAL A 148 -8.21 -2.79 0.05
N LYS A 149 -7.21 -3.48 -0.53
CA LYS A 149 -6.60 -4.67 0.10
C LYS A 149 -5.14 -4.89 -0.27
N ILE A 150 -4.38 -5.49 0.64
CA ILE A 150 -3.07 -6.09 0.40
C ILE A 150 -3.28 -7.62 0.30
N PRO A 151 -3.21 -8.23 -0.90
CA PRO A 151 -3.48 -9.65 -1.08
C PRO A 151 -2.37 -10.54 -0.49
N ASN A 152 -1.11 -10.09 -0.59
CA ASN A 152 0.05 -10.81 -0.08
C ASN A 152 1.03 -9.85 0.60
N LYS A 153 1.18 -9.99 1.92
CA LYS A 153 2.11 -9.18 2.73
C LYS A 153 3.57 -9.22 2.27
N LYS A 154 4.00 -10.28 1.60
CA LYS A 154 5.38 -10.45 1.10
C LYS A 154 5.63 -9.71 -0.22
N LEU A 155 4.57 -9.40 -0.97
CA LEU A 155 4.69 -8.75 -2.27
C LEU A 155 4.52 -7.23 -2.15
N PRO A 156 5.15 -6.44 -3.03
CA PRO A 156 5.01 -4.99 -3.07
C PRO A 156 3.74 -4.57 -3.81
N HIS A 157 2.61 -5.26 -3.58
CA HIS A 157 1.35 -5.02 -4.28
C HIS A 157 0.24 -4.59 -3.32
N LEU A 158 -0.55 -3.63 -3.78
CA LEU A 158 -1.81 -3.19 -3.19
C LEU A 158 -2.86 -3.25 -4.28
N GLN A 159 -4.11 -3.57 -3.92
CA GLN A 159 -5.23 -3.59 -4.84
C GLN A 159 -6.31 -2.61 -4.41
N THR A 160 -6.85 -1.87 -5.36
CA THR A 160 -8.02 -0.99 -5.21
C THR A 160 -9.14 -1.48 -6.11
N PHE A 161 -10.39 -1.27 -5.71
CA PHE A 161 -11.55 -1.61 -6.54
C PHE A 161 -12.01 -0.39 -7.33
N ASN A 162 -12.15 -0.47 -8.66
CA ASN A 162 -12.54 0.66 -9.50
C ASN A 162 -14.07 0.76 -9.76
N GLY A 163 -14.85 -0.17 -9.21
CA GLY A 163 -16.30 -0.31 -9.47
C GLY A 163 -16.67 -1.54 -10.29
N GLU A 164 -15.72 -2.06 -11.07
CA GLU A 164 -15.91 -3.23 -11.92
C GLU A 164 -14.94 -4.35 -11.51
N GLU A 165 -13.67 -4.01 -11.31
CA GLU A 165 -12.59 -4.95 -11.03
C GLU A 165 -11.56 -4.44 -10.02
N TRP A 166 -10.72 -5.36 -9.55
CA TRP A 166 -9.61 -5.06 -8.65
C TRP A 166 -8.35 -4.73 -9.44
N GLN A 167 -7.90 -3.48 -9.37
CA GLN A 167 -6.69 -3.00 -10.01
C GLN A 167 -5.49 -3.18 -9.08
N THR A 168 -4.39 -3.73 -9.60
CA THR A 168 -3.16 -3.95 -8.83
C THR A 168 -2.18 -2.82 -9.11
N MET A 169 -1.61 -2.26 -8.05
CA MET A 169 -0.57 -1.23 -8.15
C MET A 169 0.57 -1.47 -7.17
N ASN A 170 1.65 -0.69 -7.32
CA ASN A 170 2.76 -0.73 -6.38
C ASN A 170 2.29 -0.33 -4.98
N LYS A 171 2.63 -1.12 -3.95
CA LYS A 171 2.19 -0.89 -2.58
C LYS A 171 2.67 0.46 -2.02
N LYS A 172 3.89 0.88 -2.34
CA LYS A 172 4.43 2.18 -1.87
C LYS A 172 3.60 3.32 -2.45
N GLU A 173 3.40 3.31 -3.76
CA GLU A 173 2.63 4.31 -4.49
C GLU A 173 1.15 4.31 -4.06
N GLY A 174 0.53 3.14 -3.94
CA GLY A 174 -0.86 3.03 -3.48
C GLY A 174 -1.07 3.60 -2.08
N ILE A 175 -0.13 3.37 -1.16
CA ILE A 175 -0.17 3.99 0.18
C ILE A 175 0.02 5.50 0.11
N GLU A 176 0.92 6.00 -0.73
CA GLU A 176 1.11 7.44 -0.94
C GLU A 176 -0.17 8.09 -1.48
N ASN A 177 -0.80 7.48 -2.49
CA ASN A 177 -2.05 7.95 -3.07
C ASN A 177 -3.19 7.94 -2.05
N LEU A 178 -3.30 6.90 -1.21
CA LEU A 178 -4.28 6.86 -0.11
C LEU A 178 -4.10 8.03 0.86
N VAL A 179 -2.85 8.35 1.21
CA VAL A 179 -2.53 9.45 2.13
C VAL A 179 -2.84 10.80 1.50
N VAL A 180 -2.40 11.03 0.26
CA VAL A 180 -2.60 12.29 -0.47
C VAL A 180 -4.09 12.55 -0.67
N ASN A 181 -4.83 11.58 -1.21
CA ASN A 181 -6.27 11.73 -1.46
C ASN A 181 -7.05 12.02 -0.16
N LEU A 182 -6.68 11.36 0.94
CA LEU A 182 -7.28 11.61 2.24
C LEU A 182 -6.99 13.03 2.73
N VAL A 183 -5.72 13.46 2.69
CA VAL A 183 -5.31 14.79 3.15
C VAL A 183 -5.96 15.89 2.31
N ASP A 184 -5.97 15.74 0.98
CA ASP A 184 -6.56 16.69 0.04
C ASP A 184 -8.06 16.88 0.33
N ARG A 185 -8.78 15.78 0.57
CA ARG A 185 -10.19 15.83 0.93
C ARG A 185 -10.42 16.51 2.28
N LEU A 186 -9.62 16.17 3.30
CA LEU A 186 -9.73 16.78 4.63
C LEU A 186 -9.47 18.29 4.59
N GLU A 187 -8.48 18.73 3.82
CA GLU A 187 -8.20 20.16 3.62
C GLU A 187 -9.33 20.85 2.86
N SER A 188 -9.86 20.23 1.80
CA SER A 188 -10.90 20.83 0.97
C SER A 188 -12.26 20.93 1.66
N GLU A 189 -12.67 19.91 2.41
CA GLU A 189 -14.02 19.83 2.99
C GLU A 189 -14.08 20.28 4.46
N TYR A 190 -13.01 20.08 5.24
CA TYR A 190 -13.01 20.32 6.70
C TYR A 190 -11.93 21.30 7.14
N GLY A 191 -11.09 21.79 6.22
CA GLY A 191 -9.93 22.60 6.54
C GLY A 191 -10.27 23.94 7.18
N THR A 192 -11.39 24.57 6.82
CA THR A 192 -11.87 25.84 7.41
C THR A 192 -12.31 25.61 8.85
N ASP A 193 -13.25 24.69 9.05
CA ASP A 193 -13.85 24.39 10.35
C ASP A 193 -12.82 23.84 11.33
N PHE A 194 -11.85 23.07 10.83
CA PHE A 194 -10.71 22.62 11.60
C PHE A 194 -9.86 23.81 12.09
N ARG A 195 -9.55 24.78 11.22
CA ARG A 195 -8.74 25.96 11.59
C ARG A 195 -9.51 26.90 12.55
N GLU A 196 -10.83 26.97 12.46
CA GLU A 196 -11.63 27.76 13.38
C GLU A 196 -11.78 27.09 14.75
N SER A 197 -11.87 25.75 14.78
CA SER A 197 -12.14 24.98 16.00
C SER A 197 -10.91 24.46 16.73
N THR A 198 -9.69 24.77 16.26
CA THR A 198 -8.43 24.25 16.84
C THR A 198 -7.44 25.34 17.21
N ASN A 199 -6.50 24.98 18.09
CA ASN A 199 -5.43 25.87 18.53
C ASN A 199 -4.25 25.90 17.57
N GLU A 200 -3.41 26.93 17.70
CA GLU A 200 -2.29 27.18 16.79
C GLU A 200 -1.19 26.13 16.82
N VAL A 201 -1.09 25.38 17.93
CA VAL A 201 -0.14 24.26 18.03
C VAL A 201 -0.58 23.10 17.14
N ILE A 202 -1.87 22.76 17.17
CA ILE A 202 -2.46 21.70 16.33
C ILE A 202 -2.43 22.08 14.86
N LYS A 203 -2.72 23.35 14.51
CA LYS A 203 -2.62 23.83 13.12
C LYS A 203 -1.20 23.68 12.56
N LYS A 204 -0.19 24.14 13.30
CA LYS A 204 1.22 23.99 12.90
C LYS A 204 1.62 22.52 12.76
N LEU A 205 1.19 21.67 13.70
CA LEU A 205 1.47 20.24 13.63
C LEU A 205 0.82 19.58 12.41
N TRP A 206 -0.41 19.98 12.07
CA TRP A 206 -1.11 19.53 10.88
C TRP A 206 -0.39 19.96 9.60
N GLU A 207 -0.05 21.24 9.47
CA GLU A 207 0.74 21.77 8.35
C GLU A 207 2.09 21.06 8.19
N GLU A 208 2.77 20.73 9.29
CA GLU A 208 4.01 19.95 9.25
C GLU A 208 3.78 18.51 8.77
N LYS A 209 2.64 17.93 9.09
CA LYS A 209 2.28 16.55 8.72
C LYS A 209 1.82 16.44 7.27
N THR A 210 1.16 17.48 6.74
CA THR A 210 0.59 17.52 5.39
C THR A 210 1.51 18.16 4.34
N LYS A 211 2.64 18.75 4.76
CA LYS A 211 3.68 19.21 3.83
C LYS A 211 4.04 18.11 2.82
N PRO A 212 4.22 18.48 1.53
CA PRO A 212 4.50 17.51 0.47
C PRO A 212 5.68 16.64 0.86
N ILE A 213 5.44 15.35 0.70
CA ILE A 213 6.35 14.26 1.00
C ILE A 213 7.55 14.40 0.07
N SER A 214 8.61 15.08 0.51
CA SER A 214 9.89 15.02 -0.21
C SER A 214 10.54 13.67 0.09
N ASP A 215 11.07 13.02 -0.95
CA ASP A 215 11.59 11.65 -0.91
C ASP A 215 12.65 11.37 0.18
N ASP A 216 13.28 12.40 0.74
CA ASP A 216 14.45 12.29 1.62
C ASP A 216 14.22 12.51 3.14
N LYS A 217 13.01 12.85 3.60
CA LYS A 217 12.78 13.06 5.05
C LYS A 217 12.18 11.82 5.71
N ALA A 218 12.88 11.33 6.73
CA ALA A 218 12.55 10.18 7.60
C ALA A 218 11.12 10.13 8.21
N ILE A 219 10.30 11.15 7.97
CA ILE A 219 8.88 11.21 8.34
C ILE A 219 7.98 10.37 7.40
N ASN A 220 8.44 9.92 6.23
CA ASN A 220 7.56 9.13 5.35
C ASN A 220 7.55 7.62 5.56
N ILE A 221 8.68 7.02 5.97
CA ILE A 221 8.75 5.55 6.16
C ILE A 221 7.85 5.10 7.31
N LYS A 222 7.80 5.88 8.40
CA LYS A 222 7.00 5.55 9.58
C LYS A 222 5.50 5.63 9.27
N LEU A 223 5.06 6.70 8.61
CA LEU A 223 3.65 6.86 8.23
C LEU A 223 3.22 5.75 7.25
N ARG A 224 4.05 5.44 6.23
CA ARG A 224 3.77 4.33 5.31
C ARG A 224 3.59 3.00 6.03
N LYS A 225 4.49 2.67 6.97
CA LYS A 225 4.36 1.45 7.78
C LYS A 225 3.10 1.46 8.63
N GLN A 226 2.74 2.60 9.24
CA GLN A 226 1.51 2.73 10.02
C GLN A 226 0.25 2.51 9.17
N VAL A 227 0.22 3.06 7.95
CA VAL A 227 -0.88 2.85 7.01
C VAL A 227 -0.93 1.39 6.55
N GLU A 228 0.23 0.81 6.19
CA GLU A 228 0.32 -0.60 5.81
C GLU A 228 -0.21 -1.53 6.91
N TYR A 229 0.21 -1.32 8.16
CA TYR A 229 -0.29 -2.10 9.30
C TYR A 229 -1.79 -1.89 9.52
N SER A 230 -2.29 -0.66 9.35
CA SER A 230 -3.72 -0.36 9.48
C SER A 230 -4.57 -1.11 8.45
N ILE A 231 -4.08 -1.23 7.21
CA ILE A 231 -4.73 -2.02 6.15
C ILE A 231 -4.73 -3.51 6.51
N LEU A 232 -3.58 -4.06 6.92
CA LEU A 232 -3.45 -5.48 7.29
C LEU A 232 -4.31 -5.85 8.50
N ASP A 233 -4.34 -4.99 9.52
CA ASP A 233 -5.14 -5.18 10.73
C ASP A 233 -6.64 -5.07 10.41
N GLY A 234 -7.03 -4.10 9.60
CA GLY A 234 -8.41 -3.93 9.12
C GLY A 234 -8.91 -5.15 8.35
N GLN A 235 -8.13 -5.62 7.38
CA GLN A 235 -8.43 -6.86 6.63
C GLN A 235 -8.55 -8.09 7.55
N SER A 236 -7.67 -8.21 8.54
CA SER A 236 -7.70 -9.32 9.50
C SER A 236 -8.93 -9.25 10.42
N GLY A 237 -9.35 -8.04 10.79
CA GLY A 237 -10.56 -7.77 11.57
C GLY A 237 -11.84 -8.22 10.86
N ILE A 238 -11.93 -7.95 9.55
CA ILE A 238 -13.08 -8.36 8.72
C ILE A 238 -13.12 -9.89 8.56
N LYS A 239 -11.98 -10.52 8.25
CA LYS A 239 -11.90 -11.98 8.03
C LYS A 239 -12.32 -12.82 9.24
N LYS A 240 -12.03 -12.37 10.47
CA LYS A 240 -12.42 -13.06 11.71
C LYS A 240 -13.94 -13.14 11.93
N ILE A 241 -14.71 -12.29 11.26
CA ILE A 241 -16.17 -12.27 11.37
C ILE A 241 -16.77 -13.29 10.40
N CYS A 242 -16.28 -13.34 9.16
CA CYS A 242 -16.74 -14.32 8.18
C CYS A 242 -16.41 -15.77 8.56
N SER A 243 -15.42 -16.01 9.43
CA SER A 243 -15.06 -17.36 9.90
C SER A 243 -15.85 -17.83 11.13
N LYS A 244 -16.78 -17.01 11.65
CA LYS A 244 -17.63 -17.35 12.82
C LYS A 244 -19.03 -17.83 12.44
N PHE A 245 -19.30 -18.00 11.15
CA PHE A 245 -20.54 -18.55 10.61
C PHE A 245 -20.24 -19.82 9.84
#